data_AF-A0A954WGG0-F1
#
_entry.id   AF-A0A954WGG0-F1
#
_cell.length_a   1.000
_cell.length_b   1.000
_cell.length_c   1.000
_cell.angle_alpha   90.00
_cell.angle_beta   90.00
_cell.angle_gamma   90.00
#
_symmetry.space_group_name_H-M   'P 1'
#
loop_
_entity.id
_entity.type
_entity.pdbx_description
1 polymer ?
#
loop_
_entity_poly.entity_id
_entity_poly.type
_entity_poly.pdbx_seq_one_letter_code
_entity_poly.pdbx_strand_id
1 'polypeptide(L)'
;RCFGHQSDLRRIQVQSLTWMIDAARRAGVQRIVVNGSFVTDVIEPNDVDCLLLLGPAYPVDAVAEREIEQGFPFLELQLVDDRGYSFFVKRFFATDRDGVPKGMVEILL
;
A
#
# COMPACT_ATOMS: atom_id res chain seq x y z
N ARG A 1 -9.46 -1.73 -19.11
CA ARG A 1 -10.09 -0.94 -18.02
C ARG A 1 -8.99 -0.06 -17.41
N CYS A 2 -9.06 1.26 -17.54
CA CYS A 2 -8.06 2.16 -16.96
C CYS A 2 -8.43 2.42 -15.48
N PHE A 3 -7.65 1.87 -14.55
CA PHE A 3 -7.70 2.26 -13.14
C PHE A 3 -7.43 3.79 -13.02
N GLY A 4 -8.16 4.50 -12.15
CA GLY A 4 -7.82 5.89 -11.75
C GLY A 4 -8.47 7.05 -12.52
N HIS A 5 -9.39 6.81 -13.46
CA HIS A 5 -10.00 7.89 -14.28
C HIS A 5 -11.41 8.34 -13.86
N GLN A 6 -11.97 7.81 -12.76
CA GLN A 6 -13.38 7.99 -12.42
C GLN A 6 -13.68 9.20 -11.51
N SER A 7 -12.69 9.77 -10.81
CA SER A 7 -12.84 10.99 -9.98
C SER A 7 -11.49 11.68 -9.72
N ASP A 8 -11.47 12.98 -9.41
CA ASP A 8 -10.25 13.72 -9.04
C ASP A 8 -9.56 13.12 -7.81
N LEU A 9 -10.35 12.62 -6.85
CA LEU A 9 -9.85 11.92 -5.67
C LEU A 9 -9.02 10.68 -6.05
N ARG A 10 -9.50 9.86 -7.01
CA ARG A 10 -8.77 8.68 -7.48
C ARG A 10 -7.46 9.04 -8.17
N ARG A 11 -7.39 10.18 -8.88
CA ARG A 11 -6.15 10.66 -9.50
C ARG A 11 -5.12 11.03 -8.43
N ILE A 12 -5.55 11.74 -7.39
CA ILE A 12 -4.67 12.12 -6.28
C ILE A 12 -4.18 10.89 -5.51
N GLN A 13 -5.06 9.91 -5.25
CA GLN A 13 -4.67 8.63 -4.62
C GLN A 13 -3.62 7.87 -5.44
N VAL A 14 -3.77 7.80 -6.77
CA VAL A 14 -2.77 7.17 -7.66
C VAL A 14 -1.45 7.94 -7.66
N GLN A 15 -1.51 9.27 -7.58
CA GLN A 15 -0.32 10.10 -7.47
C GLN A 15 0.41 9.87 -6.13
N SER A 16 -0.32 9.85 -5.01
CA SER A 16 0.23 9.49 -3.70
C SER A 16 0.87 8.11 -3.70
N LEU A 17 0.23 7.10 -4.31
CA LEU A 17 0.80 5.76 -4.47
C LEU A 17 2.11 5.79 -5.25
N THR A 18 2.17 6.57 -6.34
CA THR A 18 3.40 6.72 -7.14
C THR A 18 4.54 7.30 -6.31
N TRP A 19 4.29 8.33 -5.51
CA TRP A 19 5.30 8.92 -4.62
C TRP A 19 5.77 7.93 -3.56
N MET A 20 4.83 7.22 -2.94
CA MET A 20 5.14 6.21 -1.93
C MET A 20 5.98 5.06 -2.50
N ILE A 21 5.66 4.57 -3.70
CA ILE A 21 6.41 3.50 -4.37
C ILE A 21 7.86 3.92 -4.63
N ASP A 22 8.11 5.16 -5.06
CA ASP A 22 9.47 5.64 -5.27
C ASP A 22 10.26 5.70 -3.95
N ALA A 23 9.65 6.24 -2.89
CA ALA A 23 10.27 6.27 -1.56
C ALA A 23 10.54 4.86 -1.04
N ALA A 24 9.57 3.94 -1.14
CA ALA A 24 9.70 2.55 -0.72
C ALA A 24 10.86 1.84 -1.45
N ARG A 25 10.98 2.03 -2.76
CA ARG A 25 12.08 1.47 -3.56
C ARG A 25 13.43 2.00 -3.10
N ARG A 26 13.56 3.31 -2.87
CA ARG A 26 14.80 3.92 -2.36
C ARG A 26 15.15 3.46 -0.96
N ALA A 27 14.16 3.30 -0.09
CA ALA A 27 14.37 2.87 1.29
C ALA A 27 14.74 1.38 1.42
N GLY A 28 14.57 0.57 0.37
CA GLY A 28 14.86 -0.86 0.39
C GLY A 28 13.69 -1.74 0.85
N VAL A 29 12.46 -1.29 0.62
CA VAL A 29 11.25 -2.13 0.74
C VAL A 29 11.30 -3.23 -0.33
N GLN A 30 10.86 -4.44 0.01
CA GLN A 30 10.88 -5.59 -0.90
C GLN A 30 9.56 -5.82 -1.61
N ARG A 31 8.44 -5.59 -0.92
CA ARG A 31 7.09 -5.84 -1.46
C ARG A 31 6.14 -4.78 -0.96
N ILE A 32 5.20 -4.42 -1.82
CA ILE A 32 4.08 -3.57 -1.46
C ILE A 32 2.80 -4.31 -1.78
N VAL A 33 1.89 -4.36 -0.81
CA VAL A 33 0.53 -4.85 -1.01
C VAL A 33 -0.43 -3.69 -0.79
N VAL A 34 -1.27 -3.44 -1.78
CA VAL A 34 -2.36 -2.46 -1.70
C VAL A 34 -3.68 -3.20 -1.49
N ASN A 35 -4.44 -2.77 -0.49
CA ASN A 35 -5.77 -3.24 -0.18
C ASN A 35 -6.71 -2.02 0.03
N GLY A 36 -7.85 -2.23 0.67
CA GLY A 36 -8.83 -1.18 0.99
C GLY A 36 -10.01 -1.14 0.02
N SER A 37 -10.91 -0.19 0.19
CA SER A 37 -12.01 0.03 -0.74
C SER A 37 -11.51 0.54 -2.10
N PHE A 38 -10.25 0.98 -2.19
CA PHE A 38 -9.61 1.40 -3.43
C PHE A 38 -9.57 0.32 -4.53
N VAL A 39 -9.38 -0.95 -4.13
CA VAL A 39 -9.37 -2.13 -5.02
C VAL A 39 -10.79 -2.68 -5.30
N THR A 40 -11.82 -1.99 -4.83
CA THR A 40 -13.23 -2.33 -5.06
C THR A 40 -13.91 -1.27 -5.95
N ASP A 41 -15.10 -1.57 -6.47
CA ASP A 41 -15.88 -0.68 -7.35
C ASP A 41 -16.54 0.50 -6.60
N VAL A 42 -16.14 0.80 -5.35
CA VAL A 42 -16.65 1.94 -4.57
C VAL A 42 -16.21 3.26 -5.23
N ILE A 43 -17.16 4.17 -5.41
CA ILE A 43 -16.97 5.43 -6.17
C ILE A 43 -15.98 6.36 -5.46
N GLU A 44 -16.02 6.41 -4.12
CA GLU A 44 -15.13 7.22 -3.28
C GLU A 44 -14.52 6.36 -2.15
N PRO A 45 -13.33 5.79 -2.35
CA PRO A 45 -12.59 5.17 -1.26
C PRO A 45 -12.02 6.27 -0.37
N ASN A 46 -12.25 6.19 0.95
CA ASN A 46 -11.74 7.16 1.92
C ASN A 46 -10.20 7.11 2.00
N ASP A 47 -9.65 5.91 2.23
CA ASP A 47 -8.21 5.68 2.41
C ASP A 47 -7.73 4.44 1.62
N VAL A 48 -6.44 4.43 1.27
CA VAL A 48 -5.76 3.34 0.58
C VAL A 48 -4.81 2.62 1.54
N ASP A 49 -5.17 1.40 1.93
CA ASP A 49 -4.37 0.58 2.83
C ASP A 49 -3.14 0.02 2.09
N CYS A 50 -1.95 0.33 2.58
CA CYS A 50 -0.68 -0.14 2.00
C CYS A 50 0.15 -0.88 3.05
N LEU A 51 0.56 -2.10 2.73
CA LEU A 51 1.47 -2.91 3.53
C LEU A 51 2.83 -2.97 2.84
N LEU A 52 3.88 -2.58 3.54
CA LEU A 52 5.25 -2.52 3.04
C LEU A 52 6.08 -3.58 3.77
N LEU A 53 6.56 -4.59 3.05
CA LEU A 53 7.53 -5.54 3.57
C LEU A 53 8.93 -4.93 3.52
N LEU A 54 9.51 -4.70 4.69
CA LEU A 54 10.84 -4.15 4.82
C LEU A 54 11.89 -5.17 4.38
N GLY A 55 12.87 -4.72 3.59
CA GLY A 55 14.03 -5.55 3.25
C GLY A 55 15.02 -5.66 4.40
N PRO A 56 15.93 -6.65 4.35
CA PRO A 56 16.94 -6.86 5.39
C PRO A 56 17.97 -5.72 5.49
N ALA A 57 18.08 -4.89 4.44
CA ALA A 57 18.94 -3.72 4.39
C ALA A 57 18.19 -2.42 4.68
N TYR A 58 16.91 -2.48 5.04
CA TYR A 58 16.12 -1.28 5.35
C TYR A 58 16.59 -0.65 6.69
N PRO A 59 16.71 0.69 6.76
CA PRO A 59 16.62 1.63 5.65
C PRO A 59 17.94 1.70 4.85
N VAL A 60 17.85 1.63 3.53
CA VAL A 60 19.00 1.88 2.62
C VAL A 60 19.23 3.38 2.44
N ASP A 61 18.13 4.15 2.39
CA ASP A 61 18.12 5.61 2.28
C ASP A 61 17.30 6.19 3.44
N ALA A 62 17.98 6.86 4.38
CA ALA A 62 17.36 7.46 5.56
C ALA A 62 16.47 8.68 5.22
N VAL A 63 16.65 9.31 4.05
CA VAL A 63 15.74 10.36 3.59
C VAL A 63 14.44 9.72 3.13
N ALA A 64 14.52 8.63 2.37
CA ALA A 64 13.36 7.87 1.92
C ALA A 64 12.57 7.25 3.08
N GLU A 65 13.25 6.72 4.10
CA GLU A 65 12.62 6.27 5.34
C GLU A 65 11.78 7.39 5.99
N ARG A 66 12.36 8.58 6.15
CA ARG A 66 11.64 9.73 6.73
C ARG A 66 10.44 10.16 5.90
N GLU A 67 10.52 10.10 4.57
CA GLU A 67 9.36 10.35 3.70
C GLU A 67 8.24 9.34 3.96
N ILE A 68 8.58 8.05 4.14
CA ILE A 68 7.61 7.00 4.48
C ILE A 68 7.01 7.24 5.87
N GLU A 69 7.82 7.59 6.87
CA GLU A 69 7.38 7.89 8.23
C GLU A 69 6.48 9.13 8.31
N GLN A 70 6.74 10.14 7.48
CA GLN A 70 5.89 11.33 7.35
C GLN A 70 4.52 11.02 6.75
N GLY A 71 4.42 9.90 6.03
CA GLY A 71 3.21 9.45 5.38
C GLY A 71 2.92 10.20 4.09
N PHE A 72 1.91 9.70 3.36
CA PHE A 72 1.45 10.29 2.11
C PHE A 72 -0.06 10.54 2.20
N PRO A 73 -0.58 11.57 1.52
CA PRO A 73 -2.01 11.84 1.53
C PRO A 73 -2.83 10.63 1.10
N PHE A 74 -3.89 10.31 1.85
CA PHE A 74 -4.84 9.22 1.59
C PHE A 74 -4.26 7.80 1.66
N LEU A 75 -3.00 7.64 2.10
CA LEU A 75 -2.39 6.33 2.28
C LEU A 75 -2.26 6.00 3.77
N GLU A 76 -2.79 4.84 4.15
CA GLU A 76 -2.55 4.25 5.46
C GLU A 76 -1.42 3.23 5.30
N LEU A 77 -0.26 3.51 5.91
CA LEU A 77 0.94 2.71 5.74
C LEU A 77 1.19 1.78 6.93
N GLN A 78 1.44 0.52 6.63
CA GLN A 78 1.87 -0.47 7.62
C GLN A 78 3.18 -1.11 7.21
N LEU A 79 4.24 -0.81 7.96
CA LEU A 79 5.58 -1.36 7.75
C LEU A 79 5.71 -2.67 8.55
N VAL A 80 6.15 -3.74 7.89
CA VAL A 80 6.20 -5.08 8.51
C VAL A 80 7.46 -5.85 8.17
N ASP A 81 7.82 -6.77 9.07
CA ASP A 81 8.77 -7.85 8.80
C ASP A 81 8.07 -9.04 8.09
N ASP A 82 8.82 -10.08 7.74
CA ASP A 82 8.29 -11.29 7.07
C ASP A 82 7.13 -11.95 7.84
N ARG A 83 7.18 -11.91 9.18
CA ARG A 83 6.14 -12.52 10.02
C ARG A 83 4.85 -11.69 9.94
N GLY A 84 4.98 -10.37 10.05
CA GLY A 84 3.88 -9.44 9.86
C GLY A 84 3.28 -9.58 8.46
N TYR A 85 4.12 -9.60 7.42
CA TYR A 85 3.66 -9.77 6.04
C TYR A 85 2.88 -11.06 5.84
N SER A 86 3.39 -12.20 6.33
CA SER A 86 2.67 -13.47 6.24
C SER A 86 1.35 -13.45 7.02
N PHE A 87 1.26 -12.73 8.16
CA PHE A 87 0.02 -12.60 8.92
C PHE A 87 -1.01 -11.79 8.14
N PHE A 88 -0.62 -10.61 7.64
CA PHE A 88 -1.52 -9.72 6.92
C PHE A 88 -2.02 -10.34 5.62
N VAL A 89 -1.12 -10.83 4.78
CA VAL A 89 -1.49 -11.40 3.47
C VAL A 89 -2.34 -12.67 3.61
N LYS A 90 -2.02 -13.56 4.56
CA LYS A 90 -2.74 -14.85 4.67
C LYS A 90 -4.01 -14.77 5.51
N ARG A 91 -4.13 -13.80 6.41
CA ARG A 91 -5.16 -13.85 7.46
C ARG A 91 -5.98 -12.58 7.61
N PHE A 92 -5.38 -11.40 7.45
CA PHE A 92 -6.06 -10.14 7.75
C PHE A 92 -6.62 -9.45 6.50
N PHE A 93 -5.87 -9.50 5.39
CA PHE A 93 -6.26 -8.89 4.12
C PHE A 93 -6.93 -9.84 3.14
N ALA A 94 -6.90 -11.13 3.43
CA ALA A 94 -7.52 -12.16 2.59
C ALA A 94 -9.06 -12.09 2.58
N THR A 95 -9.67 -11.62 3.66
CA THR A 95 -11.14 -11.59 3.83
C THR A 95 -11.60 -10.29 4.47
N ASP A 96 -12.82 -9.84 4.16
CA ASP A 96 -13.47 -8.72 4.84
C ASP A 96 -14.08 -9.13 6.19
N ARG A 97 -14.84 -8.21 6.81
CA ARG A 97 -15.49 -8.40 8.11
C ARG A 97 -16.56 -9.51 8.12
N ASP A 98 -17.08 -9.86 6.95
CA ASP A 98 -18.10 -10.90 6.76
C ASP A 98 -17.46 -12.23 6.30
N GLY A 99 -16.14 -12.30 6.26
CA GLY A 99 -15.38 -13.48 5.83
C GLY A 99 -15.34 -13.65 4.31
N VAL A 100 -15.76 -12.65 3.53
CA VAL A 100 -15.76 -12.71 2.07
C VAL A 100 -14.36 -12.40 1.55
N PRO A 101 -13.80 -13.21 0.64
CA PRO A 101 -12.50 -12.94 0.04
C PRO A 101 -12.44 -11.56 -0.62
N LYS A 102 -11.41 -10.79 -0.29
CA LYS A 102 -11.18 -9.46 -0.87
C LYS A 102 -9.98 -9.47 -1.81
N GLY A 103 -10.06 -8.68 -2.88
CA GLY A 103 -8.95 -8.49 -3.80
C GLY A 103 -7.76 -7.81 -3.10
N MET A 104 -6.55 -8.28 -3.41
CA MET A 104 -5.29 -7.63 -3.03
C MET A 104 -4.49 -7.39 -4.29
N VAL A 105 -3.78 -6.27 -4.36
CA VAL A 105 -2.84 -5.98 -5.46
C VAL A 105 -1.44 -5.95 -4.88
N GLU A 106 -0.58 -6.85 -5.37
CA GLU A 106 0.85 -6.79 -5.09
C GLU A 106 1.55 -5.95 -6.16
N ILE A 107 2.37 -5.00 -5.74
CA ILE A 107 3.19 -4.18 -6.62
C ILE A 107 4.63 -4.71 -6.56
N LEU A 108 5.17 -5.03 -7.74
CA LEU A 108 6.56 -5.43 -7.92
C LEU A 108 7.42 -4.17 -8.01
N LEU A 109 8.42 -4.07 -7.13
CA LEU A 109 9.35 -2.94 -6.99
C LEU A 109 10.57 -3.03 -7.90
#